data_AF-A0A450ZDZ2-F1
#
_entry.id   AF-A0A450ZDZ2-F1
#
_cell.length_a   1.000
_cell.length_b   1.000
_cell.length_c   1.000
_cell.angle_alpha   90.00
_cell.angle_beta   90.00
_cell.angle_gamma   90.00
#
_symmetry.space_group_name_H-M   'P 1'
#
loop_
_entity.id
_entity.type
_entity.pdbx_description
1 polymer ?
#
loop_
_entity_poly.entity_id
_entity_poly.type
_entity_poly.pdbx_seq_one_letter_code
_entity_poly.pdbx_strand_id
1 'polypeptide(L)'
;MATKFSTPDDIYRELVDESEESWLYGLVAFAIIEERRIDWARHHQNNNGKPPSSDDIRSWYEQQPESELLHAKGEAENALREYSDKVVQSDIEEYGEKIKEDVIVGEIRKLGRFWPQFGINLVGSVASALLFATLLLILAFLVLNDISPVQIGVQIGEDPKGEIEVIDDGKR
;
A
#
# COMPACT_ATOMS: atom_id res chain seq x y z
N MET A 1 -30.03 -43.64 -21.34
CA MET A 1 -30.08 -44.67 -20.27
C MET A 1 -30.10 -43.91 -18.98
N ALA A 2 -31.03 -44.18 -18.06
CA ALA A 2 -30.97 -43.55 -16.73
C ALA A 2 -29.76 -44.13 -16.00
N THR A 3 -28.75 -43.31 -15.74
CA THR A 3 -27.61 -43.67 -14.89
C THR A 3 -28.17 -43.90 -13.48
N LYS A 4 -28.15 -45.15 -13.04
CA LYS A 4 -28.61 -45.52 -11.70
C LYS A 4 -27.40 -45.60 -10.81
N PHE A 5 -27.30 -44.68 -9.86
CA PHE A 5 -26.23 -44.65 -8.88
C PHE A 5 -26.61 -45.58 -7.73
N SER A 6 -25.71 -46.50 -7.36
CA SER A 6 -25.95 -47.44 -6.26
C SER A 6 -24.96 -47.25 -5.12
N THR A 7 -23.87 -46.51 -5.35
CA THR A 7 -22.77 -46.31 -4.40
C THR A 7 -22.23 -44.89 -4.45
N PRO A 8 -21.51 -44.43 -3.39
CA PRO A 8 -20.78 -43.17 -3.44
C PRO A 8 -19.78 -43.14 -4.60
N ASP A 9 -19.12 -44.26 -4.89
CA ASP A 9 -18.11 -44.36 -5.95
C ASP A 9 -18.71 -44.11 -7.34
N ASP A 10 -19.97 -44.48 -7.57
CA ASP A 10 -20.66 -44.18 -8.84
C ASP A 10 -20.90 -42.67 -9.00
N ILE A 11 -21.30 -41.99 -7.93
CA ILE A 11 -21.51 -40.54 -7.92
C ILE A 11 -20.16 -39.83 -8.08
N TYR A 12 -19.12 -40.27 -7.37
CA TYR A 12 -17.78 -39.72 -7.46
C TYR A 12 -17.23 -39.85 -8.88
N ARG A 13 -17.36 -41.03 -9.48
CA ARG A 13 -16.91 -41.28 -10.85
C ARG A 13 -17.59 -40.32 -11.83
N GLU A 14 -18.90 -40.17 -11.74
CA GLU A 14 -19.68 -39.26 -12.60
C GLU A 14 -19.33 -37.78 -12.40
N LEU A 15 -19.19 -37.33 -11.15
CA LEU A 15 -19.00 -35.91 -10.85
C LEU A 15 -17.55 -35.45 -10.91
N VAL A 16 -16.59 -36.36 -10.71
CA VAL A 16 -15.18 -36.03 -10.48
C VAL A 16 -14.27 -36.69 -11.52
N ASP A 17 -14.32 -38.01 -11.68
CA ASP A 17 -13.36 -38.73 -12.54
C ASP A 17 -13.67 -38.62 -14.04
N GLU A 18 -14.95 -38.74 -14.40
CA GLU A 18 -15.44 -38.76 -15.78
C GLU A 18 -16.02 -37.40 -16.22
N SER A 19 -16.05 -36.42 -15.32
CA SER A 19 -16.57 -35.07 -15.59
C SER A 19 -15.59 -34.23 -16.42
N GLU A 20 -16.11 -33.46 -17.38
CA GLU A 20 -15.33 -32.45 -18.13
C GLU A 20 -15.14 -31.15 -17.34
N GLU A 21 -15.85 -31.00 -16.21
CA GLU A 21 -15.81 -29.80 -15.38
C GLU A 21 -14.58 -29.76 -14.45
N SER A 22 -14.36 -28.63 -13.78
CA SER A 22 -13.27 -28.49 -12.80
C SER A 22 -13.35 -29.54 -11.69
N TRP A 23 -12.21 -30.17 -11.38
CA TRP A 23 -12.09 -31.17 -10.30
C TRP A 23 -12.64 -30.68 -8.95
N LEU A 24 -12.31 -29.45 -8.55
CA LEU A 24 -12.79 -28.88 -7.29
C LEU A 24 -14.32 -28.71 -7.29
N TYR A 25 -14.89 -28.31 -8.43
CA TYR A 25 -16.33 -28.20 -8.58
C TYR A 25 -17.03 -29.55 -8.45
N GLY A 26 -16.50 -30.58 -9.11
CA GLY A 26 -16.96 -31.96 -8.96
C GLY A 26 -16.90 -32.44 -7.50
N LEU A 27 -15.80 -32.18 -6.80
CA LEU A 27 -15.64 -32.55 -5.39
C LEU A 27 -16.64 -31.87 -4.45
N VAL A 28 -16.91 -30.58 -4.66
CA VAL A 28 -17.89 -29.86 -3.84
C VAL A 28 -19.29 -30.39 -4.12
N ALA A 29 -19.64 -30.63 -5.39
CA ALA A 29 -20.92 -31.24 -5.74
C ALA A 29 -21.10 -32.65 -5.13
N PHE A 30 -20.05 -33.47 -5.16
CA PHE A 30 -20.03 -34.78 -4.50
C PHE A 30 -20.24 -34.64 -2.99
N ALA A 31 -19.53 -33.71 -2.33
CA ALA A 31 -19.65 -33.49 -0.89
C ALA A 31 -21.07 -33.08 -0.48
N ILE A 32 -21.76 -32.27 -1.28
CA ILE A 32 -23.15 -31.86 -1.03
C ILE A 32 -24.10 -33.07 -1.06
N ILE A 33 -23.94 -33.99 -2.01
CA ILE A 33 -24.75 -35.22 -2.06
C ILE A 33 -24.48 -36.09 -0.84
N GLU A 34 -23.21 -36.24 -0.47
CA GLU A 34 -22.83 -37.04 0.70
C GLU A 34 -23.31 -36.43 2.01
N GLU A 35 -23.35 -35.10 2.12
CA GLU A 35 -23.94 -34.40 3.27
C GLU A 35 -25.43 -34.76 3.42
N ARG A 36 -26.20 -34.72 2.33
CA ARG A 36 -27.62 -35.11 2.33
C ARG A 36 -27.81 -36.57 2.73
N ARG A 37 -26.94 -37.47 2.25
CA ARG A 37 -26.92 -38.89 2.65
C ARG A 37 -26.66 -39.05 4.14
N ILE A 38 -25.71 -38.29 4.69
CA ILE A 38 -25.40 -38.30 6.13
C ILE A 38 -26.59 -37.78 6.93
N ASP A 39 -27.22 -36.69 6.50
CA ASP A 39 -28.40 -36.11 7.19
C ASP A 39 -29.60 -37.05 7.17
N TRP A 40 -29.86 -37.67 6.03
CA TRP A 40 -30.86 -38.74 5.93
C TRP A 40 -30.54 -39.90 6.89
N ALA A 41 -29.27 -40.34 6.96
CA ALA A 41 -28.87 -41.42 7.85
C ALA A 41 -29.08 -41.07 9.33
N ARG A 42 -28.82 -39.82 9.74
CA ARG A 42 -29.13 -39.32 11.08
C ARG A 42 -30.64 -39.34 11.35
N HIS A 43 -31.45 -38.89 10.40
CA HIS A 43 -32.91 -38.89 10.53
C HIS A 43 -33.47 -40.33 10.63
N HIS A 44 -32.97 -41.23 9.79
CA HIS A 44 -33.30 -42.65 9.83
C HIS A 44 -32.99 -43.25 11.21
N GLN A 45 -31.79 -42.97 11.75
CA GLN A 45 -31.41 -43.46 13.08
C GLN A 45 -32.32 -42.94 14.18
N ASN A 46 -32.67 -41.66 14.15
CA ASN A 46 -33.54 -41.04 15.15
C ASN A 46 -34.96 -41.65 15.13
N ASN A 47 -35.47 -42.00 13.96
CA ASN A 47 -36.82 -42.56 13.82
C ASN A 47 -36.89 -44.07 14.09
N ASN A 48 -35.85 -44.82 13.69
CA ASN A 48 -35.86 -46.29 13.72
C ASN A 48 -35.06 -46.87 14.90
N GLY A 49 -34.39 -46.03 15.69
CA GLY A 49 -33.56 -46.42 16.83
C GLY A 49 -32.24 -47.13 16.45
N LYS A 50 -31.92 -47.19 15.16
CA LYS A 50 -30.72 -47.85 14.62
C LYS A 50 -30.22 -47.18 13.34
N PRO A 51 -28.89 -47.14 13.10
CA PRO A 51 -28.34 -46.62 11.85
C PRO A 51 -28.87 -47.41 10.64
N PRO A 52 -28.94 -46.77 9.45
CA PRO A 52 -29.35 -47.46 8.23
C PRO A 52 -28.38 -48.60 7.89
N SER A 53 -28.91 -49.69 7.36
CA SER A 53 -28.11 -50.79 6.83
C SER A 53 -27.48 -50.44 5.48
N SER A 54 -26.52 -51.26 5.02
CA SER A 54 -25.92 -51.08 3.69
C SER A 54 -26.96 -51.16 2.57
N ASP A 55 -28.02 -51.96 2.73
CA ASP A 55 -29.11 -52.06 1.76
C ASP A 55 -29.98 -50.79 1.77
N ASP A 56 -30.23 -50.21 2.94
CA ASP A 56 -30.95 -48.93 3.07
C ASP A 56 -30.16 -47.80 2.40
N ILE A 57 -28.83 -47.75 2.61
CA ILE A 57 -27.95 -46.76 1.98
C ILE A 57 -27.94 -46.93 0.46
N ARG A 58 -27.80 -48.17 -0.05
CA ARG A 58 -27.87 -48.45 -1.48
C ARG A 58 -29.21 -48.00 -2.05
N SER A 59 -30.31 -48.33 -1.37
CA SER A 59 -31.65 -47.90 -1.76
C SER A 59 -31.80 -46.37 -1.77
N TRP A 60 -31.12 -45.66 -0.87
CA TRP A 60 -31.10 -44.20 -0.87
C TRP A 60 -30.47 -43.65 -2.14
N TYR A 61 -29.29 -44.12 -2.54
CA TYR A 61 -28.64 -43.69 -3.80
C TYR A 61 -29.51 -43.99 -5.02
N GLU A 62 -30.09 -45.18 -5.07
CA GLU A 62 -30.91 -45.64 -6.20
C GLU A 62 -32.22 -44.86 -6.38
N GLN A 63 -32.68 -44.19 -5.33
CA GLN A 63 -33.89 -43.36 -5.34
C GLN A 63 -33.61 -41.91 -5.72
N GLN A 64 -32.34 -41.49 -5.81
CA GLN A 64 -32.02 -40.12 -6.17
C GLN A 64 -32.35 -39.87 -7.65
N PRO A 65 -33.15 -38.84 -7.96
CA PRO A 65 -33.40 -38.46 -9.35
C PRO A 65 -32.14 -37.85 -9.96
N GLU A 66 -32.00 -37.93 -11.29
CA GLU A 66 -30.88 -37.30 -12.00
C GLU A 66 -30.81 -35.78 -11.76
N SER A 67 -31.96 -35.13 -11.52
CA SER A 67 -32.02 -33.72 -11.13
C SER A 67 -31.24 -33.42 -9.85
N GLU A 68 -31.06 -34.40 -8.95
CA GLU A 68 -30.33 -34.21 -7.70
C GLU A 68 -28.86 -33.87 -7.96
N LEU A 69 -28.24 -34.50 -8.97
CA LEU A 69 -26.87 -34.18 -9.38
C LEU A 69 -26.77 -32.76 -9.96
N LEU A 70 -27.76 -32.35 -10.76
CA LEU A 70 -27.82 -31.00 -11.30
C LEU A 70 -28.01 -29.95 -10.20
N HIS A 71 -28.84 -30.25 -9.20
CA HIS A 71 -29.02 -29.38 -8.04
C HIS A 71 -27.74 -29.28 -7.21
N ALA A 72 -27.07 -30.41 -6.92
CA ALA A 72 -25.82 -30.41 -6.19
C ALA A 72 -24.71 -29.65 -6.94
N LYS A 73 -24.66 -29.78 -8.27
CA LYS A 73 -23.81 -28.97 -9.16
C LYS A 73 -24.11 -27.47 -9.00
N GLY A 74 -25.36 -27.04 -9.13
CA GLY A 74 -25.74 -25.64 -8.94
C GLY A 74 -25.40 -25.08 -7.55
N GLU A 75 -25.55 -25.88 -6.50
CA GLU A 75 -25.15 -25.49 -5.14
C GLU A 75 -23.63 -25.39 -4.97
N ALA A 76 -22.88 -26.31 -5.57
CA ALA A 76 -21.43 -26.25 -5.59
C ALA A 76 -20.91 -25.00 -6.31
N GLU A 77 -21.53 -24.64 -7.44
CA GLU A 77 -21.18 -23.42 -8.19
C GLU A 77 -21.39 -22.18 -7.32
N ASN A 78 -22.55 -22.09 -6.66
CA ASN A 78 -22.87 -20.99 -5.77
C ASN A 78 -21.90 -20.90 -4.58
N ALA A 79 -21.59 -22.04 -3.94
CA ALA A 79 -20.66 -22.08 -2.82
C ALA A 79 -19.23 -21.66 -3.21
N LEU A 80 -18.75 -22.14 -4.36
CA LEU A 80 -17.43 -21.76 -4.88
C LEU A 80 -17.37 -20.30 -5.29
N ARG A 81 -18.46 -19.78 -5.87
CA ARG A 81 -18.58 -18.36 -6.20
C ARG A 81 -18.58 -17.50 -4.94
N GLU A 82 -19.37 -17.84 -3.93
CA GLU A 82 -19.40 -17.12 -2.66
C GLU A 82 -18.02 -17.12 -1.97
N TYR A 83 -17.34 -18.27 -1.98
CA TYR A 83 -15.98 -18.36 -1.46
C TYR A 83 -15.00 -17.49 -2.26
N SER A 84 -15.07 -17.50 -3.59
CA SER A 84 -14.24 -16.68 -4.45
C SER A 84 -14.46 -15.18 -4.19
N ASP A 85 -15.72 -14.76 -4.06
CA ASP A 85 -16.09 -13.38 -3.76
C ASP A 85 -15.55 -12.95 -2.38
N LYS A 86 -15.62 -13.85 -1.37
CA LYS A 86 -15.04 -13.60 -0.04
C LYS A 86 -13.52 -13.43 -0.07
N VAL A 87 -12.81 -14.29 -0.81
CA VAL A 87 -11.35 -14.20 -0.93
C VAL A 87 -10.93 -12.93 -1.66
N VAL A 88 -11.61 -12.59 -2.76
CA VAL A 88 -11.34 -11.34 -3.49
C VAL A 88 -11.63 -10.12 -2.61
N GLN A 89 -12.70 -10.15 -1.83
CA GLN A 89 -13.03 -9.05 -0.92
C GLN A 89 -11.99 -8.91 0.21
N SER A 90 -11.53 -10.02 0.81
CA SER A 90 -10.49 -9.96 1.85
C SER A 90 -9.17 -9.42 1.29
N ASP A 91 -8.81 -9.81 0.07
CA ASP A 91 -7.61 -9.30 -0.58
C ASP A 91 -7.76 -7.81 -0.89
N ILE A 92 -8.89 -7.36 -1.44
CA ILE A 92 -9.16 -5.94 -1.72
C ILE A 92 -9.13 -5.10 -0.44
N GLU A 93 -9.69 -5.60 0.66
CA GLU A 93 -9.65 -4.91 1.94
C GLU A 93 -8.20 -4.79 2.46
N GLU A 94 -7.42 -5.87 2.40
CA GLU A 94 -6.01 -5.86 2.82
C GLU A 94 -5.13 -4.94 1.96
N TYR A 95 -5.26 -5.00 0.63
CA TYR A 95 -4.53 -4.12 -0.28
C TYR A 95 -5.02 -2.67 -0.19
N GLY A 96 -6.32 -2.47 0.03
CA GLY A 96 -6.92 -1.16 0.22
C GLY A 96 -6.40 -0.43 1.45
N GLU A 97 -6.20 -1.13 2.57
CA GLU A 97 -5.57 -0.56 3.76
C GLU A 97 -4.10 -0.22 3.53
N LYS A 98 -3.32 -1.10 2.90
CA LYS A 98 -1.91 -0.85 2.58
C LYS A 98 -1.74 0.36 1.65
N ILE A 99 -2.58 0.48 0.62
CA ILE A 99 -2.54 1.64 -0.30
C ILE A 99 -2.91 2.94 0.44
N LYS A 100 -3.92 2.91 1.32
CA LYS A 100 -4.28 4.10 2.11
C LYS A 100 -3.14 4.51 3.03
N GLU A 101 -2.51 3.57 3.71
CA GLU A 101 -1.36 3.85 4.58
C GLU A 101 -0.18 4.44 3.77
N ASP A 102 0.17 3.85 2.63
CA ASP A 102 1.24 4.36 1.76
C ASP A 102 0.94 5.75 1.19
N VAL A 103 -0.31 6.02 0.78
CA VAL A 103 -0.73 7.33 0.29
C VAL A 103 -0.70 8.38 1.41
N ILE A 104 -1.19 8.05 2.60
CA ILE A 104 -1.17 8.95 3.77
C ILE A 104 0.27 9.24 4.19
N VAL A 105 1.13 8.23 4.32
CA VAL A 105 2.54 8.39 4.66
C VAL A 105 3.28 9.19 3.58
N GLY A 106 2.97 8.94 2.31
CA GLY A 106 3.53 9.68 1.18
C GLY A 106 3.17 11.17 1.22
N GLU A 107 1.92 11.50 1.53
CA GLU A 107 1.45 12.88 1.60
C GLU A 107 1.98 13.61 2.86
N ILE A 108 2.06 12.93 4.01
CA ILE A 108 2.70 13.46 5.23
C ILE A 108 4.19 13.74 4.97
N ARG A 109 4.91 12.87 4.26
CA ARG A 109 6.32 13.10 3.89
C ARG A 109 6.51 14.30 2.96
N LYS A 110 5.57 14.57 2.05
CA LYS A 110 5.61 15.78 1.20
C LYS A 110 5.38 17.04 2.03
N LEU A 111 4.40 17.03 2.94
CA LEU A 111 4.15 18.12 3.88
C LEU A 111 5.37 18.39 4.78
N GLY A 112 6.05 17.33 5.24
CA GLY A 112 7.27 17.43 6.05
C GLY A 112 8.48 18.06 5.34
N ARG A 113 8.58 17.96 4.00
CA ARG A 113 9.68 18.60 3.22
C ARG A 113 9.44 20.07 2.89
N PHE A 114 8.20 20.55 3.00
CA PHE A 114 7.87 21.95 2.78
C PHE A 114 8.43 22.86 3.88
N TRP A 115 8.32 22.43 5.15
CA TRP A 115 8.75 23.22 6.32
C TRP A 115 10.25 23.58 6.35
N PRO A 116 11.19 22.66 6.09
CA PRO A 116 12.62 22.99 6.03
C PRO A 116 12.94 24.01 4.93
N GLN A 117 12.34 23.85 3.74
CA GLN A 117 12.57 24.74 2.60
C GLN A 117 12.03 26.15 2.87
N PHE A 118 10.87 26.24 3.55
CA PHE A 118 10.27 27.52 3.93
C PHE A 118 11.14 28.27 4.95
N GLY A 119 11.67 27.57 5.96
CA GLY A 119 12.56 28.15 6.98
C GLY A 119 13.89 28.66 6.40
N ILE A 120 14.53 27.89 5.54
CA ILE A 120 15.81 28.26 4.91
C ILE A 120 15.65 29.52 4.05
N ASN A 121 14.58 29.61 3.24
CA ASN A 121 14.32 30.77 2.40
C ASN A 121 13.95 32.03 3.20
N LEU A 122 13.22 31.86 4.32
CA LEU A 122 12.85 32.98 5.19
C LEU A 122 14.08 33.57 5.92
N VAL A 123 15.00 32.73 6.38
CA VAL A 123 16.23 33.21 7.03
C VAL A 123 17.15 33.94 6.04
N GLY A 124 17.24 33.45 4.80
CA GLY A 124 18.04 34.10 3.75
C GLY A 124 17.52 35.50 3.36
N SER A 125 16.20 35.67 3.28
CA SER A 125 15.59 36.97 2.96
C SER A 125 15.72 37.97 4.10
N VAL A 126 15.56 37.54 5.36
CA VAL A 126 15.76 38.39 6.54
C VAL A 126 17.22 38.83 6.68
N ALA A 127 18.18 37.93 6.46
CA ALA A 127 19.61 38.26 6.51
C ALA A 127 19.98 39.31 5.44
N SER A 128 19.43 39.17 4.23
CA SER A 128 19.67 40.12 3.13
C SER A 128 19.07 41.50 3.41
N ALA A 129 17.84 41.53 3.96
CA ALA A 129 17.20 42.78 4.36
C ALA A 129 17.97 43.50 5.49
N LEU A 130 18.48 42.75 6.47
CA LEU A 130 19.32 43.29 7.54
C LEU A 130 20.64 43.87 7.02
N LEU A 131 21.32 43.15 6.13
CA LEU A 131 22.55 43.63 5.50
C LEU A 131 22.30 44.90 4.67
N PHE A 132 21.23 44.94 3.89
CA PHE A 132 20.87 46.10 3.08
C PHE A 132 20.51 47.31 3.95
N ALA A 133 19.73 47.11 5.02
CA ALA A 133 19.41 48.16 5.98
C ALA A 133 20.66 48.71 6.67
N THR A 134 21.62 47.84 7.01
CA THR A 134 22.90 48.23 7.61
C THR A 134 23.74 49.06 6.63
N LEU A 135 23.79 48.65 5.36
CA LEU A 135 24.48 49.40 4.31
C LEU A 135 23.89 50.81 4.14
N LEU A 136 22.56 50.93 4.12
CA LEU A 136 21.86 52.21 4.02
C LEU A 136 22.13 53.10 5.23
N LEU A 137 22.18 52.55 6.45
CA LEU A 137 22.52 53.30 7.66
C LEU A 137 23.96 53.84 7.60
N ILE A 138 24.92 53.05 7.14
CA ILE A 138 26.31 53.50 6.95
C ILE A 138 26.35 54.65 5.93
N LEU A 139 25.68 54.49 4.80
CA LEU A 139 25.66 55.49 3.74
C LEU A 139 24.98 56.78 4.19
N ALA A 140 23.86 56.68 4.89
CA ALA A 140 23.18 57.82 5.50
C ALA A 140 24.07 58.51 6.55
N PHE A 141 24.79 57.76 7.37
CA PHE A 141 25.71 58.32 8.36
C PHE A 141 26.86 59.09 7.71
N LEU A 142 27.45 58.57 6.63
CA LEU A 142 28.53 59.24 5.89
C LEU A 142 28.05 60.53 5.22
N VAL A 143 26.86 60.51 4.61
CA VAL A 143 26.27 61.68 3.94
C VAL A 143 25.84 62.75 4.94
N LEU A 144 25.23 62.37 6.07
CA LEU A 144 24.68 63.33 7.03
C LEU A 144 25.72 63.92 7.99
N ASN A 145 26.86 63.24 8.20
CA ASN A 145 27.94 63.75 9.06
C ASN A 145 29.10 64.38 8.27
N ASP A 146 28.91 64.68 6.98
CA ASP A 146 29.92 65.32 6.11
C ASP A 146 31.32 64.65 6.18
N ILE A 147 31.35 63.33 6.39
CA ILE A 147 32.61 62.56 6.37
C ILE A 147 32.97 62.37 4.90
N SER A 148 33.67 63.37 4.36
CA SER A 148 34.15 63.36 2.99
C SER A 148 35.07 62.15 2.74
N PRO A 149 34.73 61.24 1.81
CA PRO A 149 35.61 60.13 1.42
C PRO A 149 36.99 60.61 0.94
N VAL A 150 37.07 61.87 0.52
CA VAL A 150 38.30 62.53 0.06
C VAL A 150 39.27 62.80 1.22
N GLN A 151 38.78 63.00 2.46
CA GLN A 151 39.67 63.24 3.62
C GLN A 151 40.34 61.96 4.15
N ILE A 152 39.68 60.80 4.00
CA ILE A 152 40.27 59.50 4.38
C ILE A 152 41.38 59.09 3.39
N GLY A 153 41.23 59.42 2.10
CA GLY A 153 42.28 59.20 1.10
C GLY A 153 43.51 60.10 1.28
N VAL A 154 43.32 61.32 1.79
CA VAL A 154 44.43 62.26 2.03
C VAL A 154 45.25 61.89 3.27
N GLN A 155 44.63 61.36 4.34
CA GLN A 155 45.39 60.90 5.52
C GLN A 155 46.22 59.63 5.28
N ILE A 156 45.94 58.87 4.22
CA ILE A 156 46.72 57.68 3.83
C ILE A 156 47.77 58.04 2.74
N GLY A 157 47.64 59.20 2.09
CA GLY A 157 48.47 59.62 0.95
C GLY A 157 49.60 60.60 1.26
N GLU A 158 49.67 61.19 2.46
CA GLU A 158 50.74 62.13 2.84
C GLU A 158 51.57 61.61 4.01
N ASP A 159 52.52 60.71 3.71
CA ASP A 159 53.81 60.70 4.41
C ASP A 159 54.94 60.45 3.39
N PRO A 160 55.56 61.51 2.85
CA PRO A 160 56.90 61.42 2.30
C PRO A 160 57.86 62.21 3.18
N LYS A 161 58.25 61.64 4.33
CA LYS A 161 59.58 61.92 4.88
C LYS A 161 60.63 61.31 3.97
N GLY A 162 61.15 62.13 3.06
CA GLY A 162 62.39 61.88 2.33
C GLY A 162 63.36 63.04 2.57
N GLU A 163 64.12 62.97 3.66
CA GLU A 163 65.32 63.78 3.84
C GLU A 163 66.27 63.49 2.68
N ILE A 164 66.64 64.53 1.93
CA ILE A 164 67.79 64.46 1.01
C ILE A 164 69.02 64.81 1.86
N GLU A 165 69.68 63.79 2.38
CA GLU A 165 71.02 63.90 2.94
C GLU A 165 72.03 63.90 1.78
N VAL A 166 72.58 65.07 1.48
CA VAL A 166 73.71 65.22 0.54
C VAL A 166 74.98 64.86 1.30
N ILE A 167 75.61 63.74 0.92
CA ILE A 167 76.91 63.32 1.43
C ILE A 167 77.99 64.25 0.86
N ASP A 168 78.62 65.00 1.76
CA ASP A 168 79.88 65.73 1.55
C ASP A 168 81.06 64.74 1.61
N ASP A 169 81.70 64.47 0.47
CA ASP A 169 82.99 63.78 0.40
C ASP A 169 84.10 64.83 0.27
N GLY A 170 84.66 65.20 1.42
CA GLY A 170 85.74 66.16 1.52
C GLY A 170 87.01 65.71 0.79
N LYS A 171 87.47 66.54 -0.15
CA LYS A 171 88.88 66.58 -0.58
C LYS A 171 89.36 68.01 -0.81
N ARG A 172 90.16 68.45 0.17
CA ARG A 172 91.20 69.50 0.21
C ARG A 172 90.80 70.96 0.13
#